data_AF-A0A351FMQ3-F1
#
_entry.id   AF-A0A351FMQ3-F1
#
_cell.length_a   1.000
_cell.length_b   1.000
_cell.length_c   1.000
_cell.angle_alpha   90.00
_cell.angle_beta   90.00
_cell.angle_gamma   90.00
#
_symmetry.space_group_name_H-M   'P 1'
#
loop_
_entity.id
_entity.type
_entity.pdbx_description
1 polymer ?
#
loop_
_entity_poly.entity_id
_entity_poly.type
_entity_poly.pdbx_seq_one_letter_code
_entity_poly.pdbx_strand_id
1 'polypeptide(L)'
;MAKRLARLFLVTCLVCMTNAAWAIQPSDEVLPDTTVAFVSVRDVAEARTAFSKTQLGELLREPSMETFLIDLSKQLRGKITAGGTQLGVTISDLEGVARGEACFARIQPQSDKQQHATVVLVDVTGNEDAAKKLLEKIGAYMVSNKAKASTTT
;
A
#
# COMPACT_ATOMS: atom_id res chain seq x y z
N MET A 1 36.58 1.74 -44.98
CA MET A 1 35.65 2.65 -44.25
C MET A 1 34.36 1.99 -43.79
N ALA A 2 33.68 1.16 -44.61
CA ALA A 2 32.38 0.56 -44.28
C ALA A 2 32.31 -0.20 -42.94
N LYS A 3 33.35 -0.95 -42.57
CA LYS A 3 33.40 -1.71 -41.30
C LYS A 3 33.49 -0.82 -40.05
N ARG A 4 33.99 0.42 -40.17
CA ARG A 4 34.06 1.39 -39.06
C ARG A 4 32.73 2.13 -38.88
N LEU A 5 32.03 2.44 -39.97
CA LEU A 5 30.67 2.99 -39.92
C LEU A 5 29.66 1.98 -39.35
N ALA A 6 29.72 0.71 -39.75
CA ALA A 6 28.83 -0.33 -39.24
C ALA A 6 29.02 -0.57 -37.73
N ARG A 7 30.25 -0.47 -37.23
CA ARG A 7 30.55 -0.57 -35.79
C ARG A 7 30.05 0.66 -35.02
N LEU A 8 30.14 1.86 -35.59
CA LEU A 8 29.57 3.05 -34.98
C LEU A 8 28.04 2.93 -34.86
N PHE A 9 27.38 2.48 -35.92
CA PHE A 9 25.92 2.33 -35.95
C PHE A 9 25.41 1.27 -34.96
N LEU A 10 26.15 0.17 -34.80
CA LEU A 10 25.81 -0.89 -33.84
C LEU A 10 25.93 -0.42 -32.38
N VAL A 11 26.92 0.42 -32.07
CA VAL A 11 27.11 0.99 -30.72
C VAL A 11 26.04 2.03 -30.39
N THR A 12 25.64 2.86 -31.37
CA THR A 12 24.56 3.84 -31.17
C THR A 12 23.20 3.17 -30.95
N CYS A 13 22.93 2.06 -31.62
CA CYS A 13 21.69 1.29 -31.44
C CYS A 13 21.60 0.64 -30.04
N LEU A 14 22.73 0.20 -29.47
CA LEU A 14 22.80 -0.39 -28.14
C LEU A 14 22.56 0.64 -27.01
N VAL A 15 22.90 1.91 -27.24
CA VAL A 15 22.67 3.00 -26.27
C VAL A 15 21.22 3.50 -26.29
N CYS A 16 20.51 3.41 -27.42
CA CYS A 16 19.09 3.79 -27.50
C CYS A 16 18.12 2.78 -26.85
N MET A 17 18.56 1.56 -26.56
CA MET A 17 17.73 0.53 -25.92
C MET A 17 17.76 0.55 -24.38
N THR A 18 18.52 1.46 -23.76
CA THR A 18 18.38 1.70 -22.32
C THR A 18 17.06 2.44 -22.10
N ASN A 19 15.97 1.70 -21.98
CA ASN A 19 14.73 2.21 -21.41
C ASN A 19 15.10 2.90 -20.10
N ALA A 20 14.89 4.22 -20.06
CA ALA A 20 14.76 4.92 -18.80
C ALA A 20 13.53 4.29 -18.12
N ALA A 21 13.76 3.28 -17.28
CA ALA A 21 12.75 2.81 -16.36
C ALA A 21 12.49 4.01 -15.42
N TRP A 22 11.40 4.72 -15.67
CA TRP A 22 10.88 5.69 -14.72
C TRP A 22 10.53 4.88 -13.48
N ALA A 23 11.41 4.90 -12.49
CA ALA A 23 11.12 4.33 -11.19
C ALA A 23 9.90 5.08 -10.66
N ILE A 24 8.85 4.34 -10.31
CA ILE A 24 7.69 4.89 -9.61
C ILE A 24 8.22 5.62 -8.37
N GLN A 25 7.76 6.86 -8.16
CA GLN A 25 8.17 7.63 -6.99
C GLN A 25 7.78 6.87 -5.72
N PRO A 26 8.72 6.68 -4.79
CA PRO A 26 8.45 5.97 -3.55
C PRO A 26 7.46 6.77 -2.69
N SER A 27 6.69 6.05 -1.86
CA SER A 27 5.57 6.66 -1.14
C SER A 27 5.98 7.75 -0.15
N ASP A 28 7.23 7.76 0.30
CA ASP A 28 7.81 8.74 1.20
C ASP A 28 8.03 10.12 0.54
N GLU A 29 8.22 10.19 -0.77
CA GLU A 29 8.31 11.47 -1.51
C GLU A 29 6.95 12.10 -1.81
N VAL A 30 5.87 11.32 -1.77
CA VAL A 30 4.51 11.77 -2.11
C VAL A 30 3.76 12.31 -0.89
N LEU A 31 4.14 11.86 0.30
CA LEU A 31 3.45 12.22 1.54
C LEU A 31 3.87 13.60 2.05
N PRO A 32 2.94 14.39 2.64
CA PRO A 32 3.26 15.70 3.19
C PRO A 32 4.08 15.61 4.48
N ASP A 33 4.81 16.68 4.78
CA ASP A 33 5.61 16.83 6.01
C ASP A 33 4.79 16.69 7.32
N THR A 34 3.47 16.83 7.25
CA THR A 34 2.56 16.64 8.39
C THR A 34 2.20 15.17 8.66
N THR A 35 2.92 14.23 8.05
CA THR A 35 2.80 12.79 8.29
C THR A 35 3.43 12.43 9.63
N VAL A 36 2.64 11.83 10.52
CA VAL A 36 3.05 11.48 11.89
C VAL A 36 3.36 10.00 12.05
N ALA A 37 2.80 9.17 11.19
CA ALA A 37 3.14 7.75 11.12
C ALA A 37 3.16 7.30 9.66
N PHE A 38 4.17 6.53 9.29
CA PHE A 38 4.39 6.01 7.96
C PHE A 38 4.90 4.57 8.06
N VAL A 39 4.28 3.68 7.29
CA VAL A 39 4.72 2.30 7.11
C VAL A 39 4.57 1.97 5.63
N SER A 40 5.65 1.62 4.96
CA SER A 40 5.63 1.11 3.59
C SER A 40 6.20 -0.28 3.50
N VAL A 41 5.68 -1.04 2.55
CA VAL A 41 6.10 -2.40 2.26
C VAL A 41 6.21 -2.54 0.75
N ARG A 42 7.37 -3.00 0.26
CA ARG A 42 7.61 -3.19 -1.19
C ARG A 42 6.72 -4.24 -1.83
N ASP A 43 6.42 -5.31 -1.10
CA ASP A 43 5.52 -6.38 -1.53
C ASP A 43 4.83 -6.95 -0.28
N VAL A 44 3.51 -6.84 -0.24
CA VAL A 44 2.69 -7.26 0.91
C VAL A 44 2.74 -8.78 1.10
N ALA A 45 2.73 -9.56 0.01
CA ALA A 45 2.74 -11.01 0.06
C ALA A 45 4.11 -11.54 0.52
N GLU A 46 5.19 -10.93 0.05
CA GLU A 46 6.54 -11.25 0.52
C GLU A 46 6.71 -10.90 2.00
N ALA A 47 6.26 -9.72 2.42
CA ALA A 47 6.36 -9.31 3.82
C ALA A 47 5.56 -10.22 4.76
N ARG A 48 4.36 -10.65 4.35
CA ARG A 48 3.58 -11.65 5.11
C ARG A 48 4.33 -12.98 5.20
N THR A 49 4.92 -13.42 4.10
CA THR A 49 5.71 -14.65 4.05
C THR A 49 6.94 -14.56 4.96
N ALA A 50 7.70 -13.47 4.89
CA ALA A 50 8.84 -13.21 5.76
C ALA A 50 8.44 -13.15 7.23
N PHE A 51 7.36 -12.45 7.56
CA PHE A 51 6.83 -12.36 8.93
C PHE A 51 6.43 -13.72 9.48
N SER A 52 5.75 -14.55 8.67
CA SER A 52 5.33 -15.90 9.09
C SER A 52 6.49 -16.84 9.42
N LYS A 53 7.68 -16.60 8.87
CA LYS A 53 8.92 -17.34 9.16
C LYS A 53 9.62 -16.88 10.44
N THR A 54 9.19 -15.77 11.05
CA THR A 54 9.75 -15.33 12.33
C THR A 54 9.23 -16.22 13.47
N GLN A 55 9.97 -16.30 14.58
CA GLN A 55 9.53 -17.04 15.77
C GLN A 55 8.17 -16.54 16.28
N LEU A 56 7.91 -15.24 16.15
CA LEU A 56 6.61 -14.66 16.47
C LEU A 56 5.52 -15.15 15.49
N GLY A 57 5.81 -15.19 14.19
CA GLY A 57 4.89 -15.70 13.18
C GLY A 57 4.61 -17.20 13.28
N GLU A 58 5.55 -17.98 13.82
CA GLU A 58 5.34 -19.39 14.18
C GLU A 58 4.44 -19.51 15.40
N LEU A 59 4.74 -18.77 16.48
CA LEU A 59 3.92 -18.76 17.69
C LEU A 59 2.46 -18.40 17.39
N LEU A 60 2.22 -17.37 16.57
CA LEU A 60 0.87 -16.94 16.22
C LEU A 60 0.10 -17.95 15.35
N ARG A 61 0.75 -18.99 14.81
CA ARG A 61 0.09 -20.07 14.06
C ARG A 61 -0.32 -21.25 14.95
N GLU A 62 0.12 -21.29 16.20
CA GLU A 62 -0.26 -22.34 17.13
C GLU A 62 -1.78 -22.30 17.40
N PRO A 63 -2.49 -23.45 17.41
CA PRO A 63 -3.93 -23.49 17.67
C PRO A 63 -4.31 -22.87 19.03
N SER A 64 -3.43 -22.97 20.02
CA SER A 64 -3.61 -22.38 21.35
C SER A 64 -3.68 -20.84 21.32
N MET A 65 -3.17 -20.20 20.26
CA MET A 65 -3.18 -18.75 20.10
C MET A 65 -4.45 -18.22 19.45
N GLU A 66 -5.32 -19.08 18.90
CA GLU A 66 -6.51 -18.66 18.13
C GLU A 66 -7.43 -17.76 18.96
N THR A 67 -7.77 -18.18 20.19
CA THR A 67 -8.63 -17.39 21.10
C THR A 67 -8.02 -16.03 21.43
N PHE A 68 -6.71 -15.99 21.68
CA PHE A 68 -6.00 -14.75 21.95
C PHE A 68 -6.02 -13.80 20.74
N LEU A 69 -5.79 -14.32 19.53
CA LEU A 69 -5.82 -13.55 18.29
C LEU A 69 -7.20 -12.94 18.02
N ILE A 70 -8.26 -13.71 18.28
CA ILE A 70 -9.64 -13.24 18.14
C ILE A 70 -9.90 -12.06 19.08
N ASP A 71 -9.52 -12.16 20.35
CA ASP A 71 -9.76 -11.10 21.32
C ASP A 71 -8.85 -9.88 21.10
N LEU A 72 -7.59 -10.08 20.71
CA LEU A 72 -6.70 -9.00 20.29
C LEU A 72 -7.28 -8.24 19.10
N SER A 73 -7.77 -8.94 18.08
CA SER A 73 -8.42 -8.35 16.91
C SER A 73 -9.63 -7.50 17.29
N LYS A 74 -10.50 -7.99 18.20
CA LYS A 74 -11.64 -7.21 18.71
C LYS A 74 -11.18 -5.93 19.41
N GLN A 75 -10.17 -6.01 20.28
CA GLN A 75 -9.66 -4.84 21.01
C GLN A 75 -9.04 -3.80 20.07
N LEU A 76 -8.26 -4.25 19.08
CA LEU A 76 -7.65 -3.38 18.08
C LEU A 76 -8.72 -2.69 17.22
N ARG A 77 -9.73 -3.43 16.76
CA ARG A 77 -10.87 -2.85 16.02
C ARG A 77 -11.59 -1.77 16.83
N GLY A 78 -11.86 -2.04 18.12
CA GLY A 78 -12.48 -1.05 19.00
C GLY A 78 -11.68 0.25 19.13
N LYS A 79 -10.35 0.14 19.26
CA LYS A 79 -9.46 1.32 19.34
C LYS A 79 -9.33 2.07 18.02
N ILE A 80 -9.28 1.36 16.89
CA ILE A 80 -9.22 1.96 15.54
C ILE A 80 -10.51 2.72 15.21
N THR A 81 -11.68 2.15 15.54
CA THR A 81 -12.97 2.83 15.40
C THR A 81 -13.06 4.08 16.27
N ALA A 82 -12.57 4.03 17.51
CA ALA A 82 -12.50 5.22 18.37
C ALA A 82 -11.56 6.31 17.82
N GLY A 83 -10.54 5.93 17.05
CA GLY A 83 -9.58 6.83 16.40
C GLY A 83 -10.02 7.39 15.03
N GLY A 84 -11.27 7.14 14.61
CA GLY A 84 -11.89 7.71 13.42
C GLY A 84 -11.43 7.12 12.07
N THR A 85 -10.73 5.99 12.07
CA THR A 85 -10.08 5.44 10.87
C THR A 85 -10.77 4.18 10.38
N GLN A 86 -11.86 4.30 9.64
CA GLN A 86 -12.63 3.14 9.19
C GLN A 86 -12.76 3.11 7.66
N LEU A 87 -11.66 2.74 6.99
CA LEU A 87 -11.63 2.51 5.55
C LEU A 87 -12.27 1.16 5.15
N GLY A 88 -12.45 0.24 6.11
CA GLY A 88 -13.07 -1.07 5.85
C GLY A 88 -12.20 -2.02 5.01
N VAL A 89 -10.91 -1.73 4.87
CA VAL A 89 -9.95 -2.51 4.06
C VAL A 89 -9.23 -3.53 4.93
N THR A 90 -9.11 -4.76 4.45
CA THR A 90 -8.29 -5.81 5.09
C THR A 90 -6.93 -5.96 4.39
N ILE A 91 -5.93 -6.50 5.09
CA ILE A 91 -4.62 -6.80 4.48
C ILE A 91 -4.77 -7.75 3.29
N SER A 92 -5.68 -8.72 3.37
CA SER A 92 -5.97 -9.65 2.27
C SER A 92 -6.62 -8.97 1.06
N ASP A 93 -7.42 -7.91 1.28
CA ASP A 93 -7.94 -7.10 0.16
C ASP A 93 -6.78 -6.37 -0.56
N LEU A 94 -5.77 -5.91 0.19
CA LEU A 94 -4.57 -5.28 -0.38
C LEU A 94 -3.69 -6.30 -1.11
N GLU A 95 -3.49 -7.50 -0.58
CA GLU A 95 -2.73 -8.58 -1.25
C GLU A 95 -3.31 -8.97 -2.61
N GLY A 96 -4.65 -8.94 -2.76
CA GLY A 96 -5.31 -9.25 -4.03
C GLY A 96 -5.17 -8.16 -5.10
N VAL A 97 -4.81 -6.95 -4.69
CA VAL A 97 -4.79 -5.77 -5.56
C VAL A 97 -3.38 -5.25 -5.81
N ALA A 98 -2.54 -5.22 -4.77
CA ALA A 98 -1.19 -4.70 -4.82
C ALA A 98 -0.30 -5.53 -5.76
N ARG A 99 0.43 -4.84 -6.62
CA ARG A 99 1.44 -5.43 -7.52
C ARG A 99 2.86 -4.92 -7.25
N GLY A 100 2.99 -4.01 -6.30
CA GLY A 100 4.24 -3.44 -5.85
C GLY A 100 4.08 -2.85 -4.45
N GLU A 101 4.52 -1.62 -4.28
CA GLU A 101 4.54 -0.97 -2.98
C GLU A 101 3.13 -0.72 -2.43
N ALA A 102 2.93 -1.02 -1.15
CA ALA A 102 1.77 -0.60 -0.38
C ALA A 102 2.24 0.23 0.83
N CYS A 103 1.64 1.39 1.02
CA CYS A 103 1.96 2.34 2.07
C CYS A 103 0.71 2.71 2.88
N PHE A 104 0.89 2.78 4.20
CA PHE A 104 -0.07 3.31 5.15
C PHE A 104 0.53 4.54 5.83
N ALA A 105 -0.19 5.65 5.79
CA ALA A 105 0.22 6.90 6.40
C ALA A 105 -0.90 7.53 7.23
N ARG A 106 -0.53 8.12 8.38
CA ARG A 106 -1.41 8.97 9.18
C ARG A 106 -0.91 10.40 9.12
N ILE A 107 -1.76 11.28 8.62
CA ILE A 107 -1.46 12.68 8.36
C ILE A 107 -2.25 13.56 9.33
N GLN A 108 -1.65 14.66 9.76
CA GLN A 108 -2.33 15.72 10.49
C GLN A 108 -2.56 16.92 9.57
N PRO A 109 -3.77 17.07 9.01
CA PRO A 109 -4.09 18.26 8.23
C PRO A 109 -3.82 19.54 9.03
N GLN A 110 -3.18 20.52 8.40
CA GLN A 110 -2.84 21.81 9.02
C GLN A 110 -1.99 21.72 10.30
N SER A 111 -1.33 20.59 10.54
CA SER A 111 -0.60 20.30 11.79
C SER A 111 -1.48 20.37 13.05
N ASP A 112 -2.80 20.20 12.90
CA ASP A 112 -3.73 20.14 14.02
C ASP A 112 -3.72 18.73 14.64
N LYS A 113 -3.37 18.66 15.93
CA LYS A 113 -3.32 17.40 16.68
C LYS A 113 -4.67 16.72 16.84
N GLN A 114 -5.78 17.45 16.64
CA GLN A 114 -7.14 16.90 16.72
C GLN A 114 -7.63 16.38 15.37
N GLN A 115 -6.98 16.76 14.27
CA GLN A 115 -7.35 16.31 12.93
C GLN A 115 -6.44 15.17 12.48
N HIS A 116 -7.05 14.08 12.05
CA HIS A 116 -6.33 12.92 11.58
C HIS A 116 -6.93 12.45 10.25
N ALA A 117 -6.09 12.41 9.23
CA ALA A 117 -6.40 11.76 7.97
C ALA A 117 -5.57 10.47 7.85
N THR A 118 -6.13 9.46 7.22
CA THR A 118 -5.42 8.22 6.91
C THR A 118 -5.37 8.06 5.41
N VAL A 119 -4.16 7.82 4.89
CA VAL A 119 -3.91 7.61 3.47
C VAL A 119 -3.33 6.22 3.30
N VAL A 120 -3.88 5.50 2.32
CA VAL A 120 -3.35 4.21 1.88
C VAL A 120 -2.98 4.39 0.41
N LEU A 121 -1.70 4.22 0.10
CA LEU A 121 -1.17 4.23 -1.26
C LEU A 121 -0.87 2.80 -1.66
N VAL A 122 -1.27 2.39 -2.85
CA VAL A 122 -1.06 1.03 -3.36
C VAL A 122 -0.69 1.11 -4.82
N ASP A 123 0.43 0.51 -5.19
CA ASP A 123 0.77 0.28 -6.59
C ASP A 123 -0.10 -0.87 -7.16
N VAL A 124 -0.88 -0.53 -8.17
CA VAL A 124 -1.85 -1.42 -8.82
C VAL A 124 -1.51 -1.69 -10.28
N THR A 125 -0.28 -1.39 -10.71
CA THR A 125 0.18 -1.54 -12.10
C THR A 125 -0.17 -2.93 -12.65
N GLY A 126 -0.99 -2.98 -13.70
CA GLY A 126 -1.43 -4.22 -14.35
C GLY A 126 -2.53 -4.98 -13.60
N ASN A 127 -3.19 -4.36 -12.61
CA ASN A 127 -4.30 -4.93 -11.82
C ASN A 127 -5.38 -3.90 -11.51
N GLU A 128 -5.59 -2.95 -12.42
CA GLU A 128 -6.46 -1.78 -12.23
C GLU A 128 -7.93 -2.17 -12.04
N ASP A 129 -8.38 -3.26 -12.68
CA ASP A 129 -9.76 -3.74 -12.55
C ASP A 129 -10.05 -4.28 -11.15
N ALA A 130 -9.08 -4.95 -10.52
CA ALA A 130 -9.22 -5.39 -9.13
C ALA A 130 -9.20 -4.20 -8.17
N ALA A 131 -8.37 -3.19 -8.46
CA ALA A 131 -8.31 -1.95 -7.69
C ALA A 131 -9.62 -1.17 -7.72
N LYS A 132 -10.25 -1.04 -8.90
CA LYS A 132 -11.57 -0.41 -9.05
C LYS A 132 -12.64 -1.11 -8.23
N LYS A 133 -12.70 -2.45 -8.28
CA LYS A 133 -13.64 -3.24 -7.46
C LYS A 133 -13.42 -3.02 -5.97
N LEU A 134 -12.16 -2.94 -5.53
CA LEU A 134 -11.84 -2.65 -4.14
C LEU A 134 -12.29 -1.24 -3.74
N LEU A 135 -12.06 -0.24 -4.59
CA LEU A 135 -12.54 1.14 -4.37
C LEU A 135 -14.06 1.21 -4.29
N GLU A 136 -14.78 0.49 -5.15
CA GLU A 136 -16.26 0.41 -5.09
C GLU A 136 -16.75 -0.21 -3.77
N LYS A 137 -16.12 -1.31 -3.33
CA LYS A 137 -16.40 -1.94 -2.03
C LYS A 137 -16.18 -0.98 -0.87
N ILE A 138 -15.06 -0.24 -0.89
CA ILE A 138 -14.73 0.78 0.12
C ILE A 138 -15.79 1.90 0.09
N GLY A 139 -16.13 2.41 -1.10
CA GLY A 139 -17.14 3.46 -1.25
C GLY A 139 -18.49 3.04 -0.68
N ALA A 140 -18.97 1.84 -1.03
CA ALA A 140 -20.21 1.29 -0.48
C ALA A 140 -20.16 1.14 1.06
N TYR A 141 -19.03 0.66 1.59
CA TYR A 141 -18.82 0.56 3.03
C TYR A 141 -18.84 1.92 3.72
N MET A 142 -18.18 2.93 3.16
CA MET A 142 -18.13 4.28 3.74
C MET A 142 -19.50 4.97 3.71
N VAL A 143 -20.27 4.83 2.63
CA VAL A 143 -21.64 5.34 2.55
C VAL A 143 -22.54 4.66 3.60
N SER A 144 -22.43 3.34 3.77
CA SER A 144 -23.19 2.61 4.80
C SER A 144 -22.86 3.08 6.23
N ASN A 145 -21.65 3.60 6.44
CA ASN A 145 -21.19 4.17 7.71
C ASN A 145 -21.38 5.71 7.80
N LYS A 146 -22.27 6.29 6.98
CA LYS A 146 -22.63 7.73 6.99
C LYS A 146 -21.47 8.68 6.64
N ALA A 147 -20.44 8.20 5.95
CA ALA A 147 -19.41 9.08 5.42
C ALA A 147 -19.97 9.99 4.32
N LYS A 148 -19.48 11.22 4.23
CA LYS A 148 -19.78 12.14 3.12
C LYS A 148 -18.79 11.86 1.99
N ALA A 149 -19.29 11.47 0.83
CA ALA A 149 -18.45 11.33 -0.36
C ALA A 149 -18.07 12.72 -0.89
N SER A 150 -16.79 12.91 -1.20
CA SER A 150 -16.28 14.06 -1.93
C SER A 150 -15.27 13.56 -2.96
N THR A 151 -15.49 13.90 -4.23
CA THR A 151 -14.56 13.61 -5.31
C THR A 151 -13.92 14.93 -5.70
N THR A 152 -12.70 15.18 -5.21
CA THR A 152 -11.87 16.26 -5.75
C THR A 152 -10.99 15.64 -6.83
N THR A 153 -11.15 16.12 -8.05
CA THR A 153 -10.40 15.68 -9.24
C THR A 153 -9.07 16.41 -9.30
#